data_AF-A0A1C6PQ82-F1
#
_entry.id   AF-A0A1C6PQ82-F1
#
_cell.length_a   1.000
_cell.length_b   1.000
_cell.length_c   1.000
_cell.angle_alpha   90.00
_cell.angle_beta   90.00
_cell.angle_gamma   90.00
#
_symmetry.space_group_name_H-M   'P 1'
#
loop_
_entity.id
_entity.type
_entity.pdbx_description
1 polymer ?
#
loop_
_entity_poly.entity_id
_entity_poly.type
_entity_poly.pdbx_seq_one_letter_code
_entity_poly.pdbx_strand_id
1 'polypeptide(L)' 'MWFRSATGRISRTSFRSMEDECWLVTLPSIDGRDYVYRVYAPDDALLADLFWEAWHCHDEGPHPRAFDVFDAAEIRRVR' A
#
# COMPACT_ATOMS: atom_id res chain seq x y z
N MET A 1 15.07 -3.29 10.17
CA MET A 1 15.03 -3.17 8.70
C MET A 1 14.38 -1.84 8.35
N TRP A 2 15.17 -0.90 7.85
CA TRP A 2 14.96 0.54 7.98
C TRP A 2 15.60 1.26 6.78
N PHE A 3 14.97 2.31 6.23
CA PHE A 3 15.62 3.57 5.74
C PHE A 3 14.53 4.65 5.49
N ARG A 4 14.05 5.40 6.50
CA ARG A 4 14.48 6.71 7.07
C ARG A 4 14.43 7.96 6.16
N SER A 5 13.66 8.93 6.66
CA SER A 5 13.92 10.39 6.70
C SER A 5 13.77 11.23 5.43
N ALA A 6 12.71 12.05 5.41
CA ALA A 6 12.83 13.43 4.99
C ALA A 6 13.02 14.33 6.23
N THR A 7 14.28 14.69 6.49
CA THR A 7 14.61 15.84 7.33
C THR A 7 14.25 17.11 6.56
N GLY A 8 12.98 17.48 6.57
CA GLY A 8 12.51 18.79 6.17
C GLY A 8 11.72 19.32 7.33
N ARG A 9 11.94 20.57 7.73
CA ARG A 9 11.10 21.29 8.68
C ARG A 9 9.65 21.06 8.24
N ILE A 10 8.94 20.14 8.89
CA ILE A 10 7.56 19.82 8.51
C ILE A 10 6.75 21.03 8.91
N SER A 11 6.68 21.98 7.99
CA SER A 11 5.73 23.08 8.04
C SER A 11 4.39 22.40 8.27
N ARG A 12 3.64 22.91 9.25
CA ARG A 12 2.35 22.38 9.72
C ARG A 12 1.29 22.24 8.61
N THR A 13 1.63 22.63 7.38
CA THR A 13 0.89 22.49 6.12
C THR A 13 1.15 21.17 5.38
N SER A 14 2.32 20.51 5.53
CA SER A 14 2.68 19.27 4.79
C SER A 14 2.10 17.99 5.39
N PHE A 15 1.73 17.99 6.68
CA PHE A 15 1.12 16.82 7.33
C PHE A 15 -0.30 16.55 6.83
N ARG A 16 -0.95 17.56 6.23
CA ARG A 16 -2.32 17.47 5.71
C ARG A 16 -2.39 17.02 4.24
N SER A 17 -1.26 16.77 3.57
CA SER A 17 -1.23 16.35 2.16
C SER A 17 -0.98 14.86 1.97
N MET A 18 -0.48 14.16 2.99
CA MET A 18 -0.14 12.73 2.95
C MET A 18 -1.33 11.83 3.34
N GLU A 19 -2.35 12.42 3.97
CA GLU A 19 -3.60 11.75 4.34
C GLU A 19 -4.60 11.70 3.17
N ASP A 20 -4.45 12.59 2.17
CA ASP A 20 -5.29 12.67 0.96
C ASP A 20 -4.72 11.86 -0.22
N GLU A 21 -3.49 11.36 -0.14
CA GLU A 21 -2.87 10.55 -1.20
C GLU A 21 -2.75 9.10 -0.73
N CYS A 22 -3.81 8.33 -0.95
CA CYS A 22 -3.82 6.91 -0.62
C CYS A 22 -3.99 6.06 -1.87
N TRP A 23 -3.42 4.87 -1.83
CA TRP A 23 -3.56 3.84 -2.85
C TRP A 23 -4.38 2.71 -2.27
N LEU A 24 -5.31 2.19 -3.06
CA LEU A 24 -5.99 0.94 -2.78
C LEU A 24 -5.32 -0.17 -3.57
N VAL A 25 -4.89 -1.20 -2.86
CA VAL A 25 -4.31 -2.40 -3.41
C VAL A 25 -5.24 -3.56 -3.11
N THR A 26 -5.83 -4.13 -4.14
CA THR A 26 -6.68 -5.32 -4.05
C THR A 26 -5.82 -6.54 -4.31
N LEU A 27 -5.79 -7.45 -3.34
CA LEU A 27 -5.08 -8.71 -3.41
C LEU A 27 -6.09 -9.86 -3.50
N PRO A 28 -6.15 -10.60 -4.62
CA PRO A 28 -6.94 -11.81 -4.68
C PRO A 28 -6.32 -12.88 -3.77
N SER A 29 -7.16 -13.66 -3.12
CA SER A 29 -6.75 -14.74 -2.23
C SER A 29 -7.17 -16.12 -2.74
N ILE A 30 -6.49 -17.15 -2.23
CA ILE A 30 -6.75 -18.55 -2.55
C ILE A 30 -8.18 -19.01 -2.22
N ASP A 31 -8.87 -18.29 -1.34
CA ASP A 31 -10.26 -18.57 -0.97
C ASP A 31 -11.27 -17.94 -1.93
N GLY A 32 -10.80 -17.27 -2.99
CA GLY A 32 -11.61 -16.60 -3.99
C GLY A 32 -12.17 -15.25 -3.52
N ARG A 33 -11.66 -14.70 -2.41
CA ARG A 33 -11.98 -13.35 -1.94
C ARG A 33 -10.90 -12.35 -2.34
N ASP A 34 -11.33 -11.12 -2.49
CA ASP A 34 -10.44 -9.99 -2.73
C ASP A 34 -10.26 -9.19 -1.43
N TYR A 35 -9.01 -8.99 -1.04
CA TYR A 35 -8.64 -8.22 0.15
C TYR A 35 -8.09 -6.86 -0.26
N VAL A 36 -8.70 -5.78 0.21
CA VAL A 36 -8.33 -4.42 -0.17
C VAL A 36 -7.57 -3.73 0.96
N TYR A 37 -6.37 -3.25 0.65
CA TYR A 37 -5.48 -2.54 1.57
C TYR A 37 -5.35 -1.07 1.17
N ARG A 38 -5.25 -0.20 2.17
CA ARG A 38 -4.90 1.22 1.98
C ARG A 38 -3.41 1.40 2.24
N VAL A 39 -2.69 1.83 1.21
CA VAL A 39 -1.26 2.15 1.28
C VAL A 39 -1.11 3.66 1.12
N TYR A 40 -0.57 4.33 2.14
CA TYR A 40 -0.32 5.77 2.12
C TYR A 40 1.06 6.01 1.52
N ALA A 41 1.09 6.54 0.30
CA ALA A 41 2.30 6.69 -0.48
C ALA A 41 2.16 7.86 -1.47
N PRO A 42 3.26 8.53 -1.82
CA PRO A 42 3.24 9.61 -2.79
C PRO A 42 2.82 9.08 -4.17
N ASP A 43 2.57 9.99 -5.10
CA ASP A 43 2.01 9.59 -6.38
C ASP A 43 3.00 9.02 -7.40
N ASP A 44 4.27 9.25 -7.16
CA ASP A 44 5.40 8.65 -7.87
C ASP A 44 5.83 7.31 -7.27
N ALA A 45 5.09 6.79 -6.28
CA ALA A 45 5.35 5.48 -5.71
C ALA A 45 5.30 4.38 -6.77
N LEU A 46 6.28 3.49 -6.74
CA LEU A 46 6.30 2.33 -7.63
C LEU A 46 5.16 1.39 -7.26
N LEU A 47 4.39 0.96 -8.27
CA LEU A 47 3.29 0.03 -8.05
C LEU A 47 3.76 -1.27 -7.36
N ALA A 48 4.96 -1.74 -7.70
CA ALA A 48 5.57 -2.91 -7.08
C ALA A 48 5.80 -2.73 -5.57
N ASP A 49 6.21 -1.54 -5.13
CA ASP A 49 6.41 -1.23 -3.70
C ASP A 49 5.07 -1.20 -2.97
N LEU A 50 4.02 -0.62 -3.59
CA LEU A 50 2.67 -0.61 -3.03
C LEU A 50 2.11 -2.03 -2.86
N PHE A 51 2.31 -2.87 -3.87
CA PHE A 51 1.94 -4.28 -3.82
C PHE A 51 2.67 -5.00 -2.69
N TRP A 52 3.98 -4.80 -2.58
CA TRP A 52 4.79 -5.48 -1.59
C TRP A 52 4.38 -5.13 -0.16
N GLU A 53 4.12 -3.85 0.11
CA GLU A 53 3.63 -3.37 1.40
C GLU A 53 2.25 -3.98 1.74
N ALA A 54 1.32 -3.97 0.79
CA ALA A 54 -0.01 -4.55 0.98
C ALA A 54 0.05 -6.07 1.20
N TRP A 55 0.86 -6.78 0.39
CA TRP A 55 0.99 -8.23 0.46
C TRP A 55 1.66 -8.65 1.77
N HIS A 56 2.70 -7.94 2.22
CA HIS A 56 3.34 -8.21 3.49
C HIS A 56 2.38 -8.01 4.67
N CYS A 57 1.58 -6.94 4.65
CA CYS A 57 0.54 -6.72 5.67
C CYS A 57 -0.53 -7.82 5.66
N HIS A 58 -0.87 -8.37 4.49
CA HIS A 58 -1.79 -9.49 4.37
C HIS A 58 -1.23 -10.80 4.91
N ASP A 59 0.02 -11.13 4.56
CA ASP A 59 0.69 -12.39 4.93
C ASP A 59 0.89 -12.52 6.46
N GLU A 60 1.04 -11.40 7.16
CA GLU A 60 1.10 -11.38 8.63
C GLU A 60 -0.28 -11.55 9.32
N GLY A 61 -1.37 -11.47 8.55
CA GLY A 61 -2.74 -11.56 9.05
C GLY A 61 -3.26 -12.99 9.24
N PRO A 62 -4.43 -13.16 9.89
CA PRO A 62 -5.07 -14.47 10.06
C PRO A 62 -5.84 -14.94 8.81
N HIS A 63 -5.72 -14.22 7.69
CA HIS A 63 -6.49 -14.46 6.48
C HIS A 63 -5.85 -15.56 5.62
N PRO A 64 -6.63 -16.25 4.77
CA PRO A 64 -6.07 -17.17 3.78
C PRO A 64 -5.10 -16.42 2.84
N ARG A 65 -3.97 -17.07 2.51
CA ARG A 65 -2.87 -16.46 1.74
C ARG A 65 -3.35 -15.81 0.43
N ALA A 66 -3.01 -14.54 0.25
CA ALA A 66 -3.11 -13.84 -1.02
C ALA A 66 -2.16 -14.41 -2.08
N PHE A 67 -2.52 -14.29 -3.35
CA PHE A 67 -1.60 -14.55 -4.45
C PHE A 67 -0.43 -13.57 -4.38
N ASP A 68 0.80 -14.09 -4.48
CA ASP A 68 2.06 -13.33 -4.55
C ASP A 68 2.37 -12.86 -5.99
N VAL A 69 1.35 -12.78 -6.83
CA VAL A 69 1.45 -12.40 -8.24
C VAL A 69 1.07 -10.93 -8.39
N PHE A 70 2.05 -10.09 -8.72
CA PHE A 70 1.85 -8.65 -8.93
C PHE A 70 0.77 -8.35 -9.97
N ASP A 71 0.77 -9.08 -11.11
CA ASP A 71 -0.20 -8.87 -12.19
C ASP A 71 -1.64 -9.24 -11.81
N ALA A 72 -1.84 -9.98 -10.72
CA ALA A 72 -3.16 -10.31 -10.20
C ALA A 72 -3.70 -9.22 -9.26
N ALA A 73 -2.86 -8.29 -8.80
CA ALA A 73 -3.27 -7.23 -7.90
C ALA A 73 -3.85 -6.04 -8.66
N GLU A 74 -4.99 -5.51 -8.19
CA GLU A 74 -5.51 -4.26 -8.71
C GLU A 74 -5.01 -3.10 -7.85
N ILE A 75 -4.31 -2.15 -8.46
CA ILE A 75 -3.75 -0.99 -7.76
C ILE A 75 -4.38 0.28 -8.32
N ARG A 76 -5.06 1.03 -7.45
CA ARG A 76 -5.72 2.29 -7.82
C ARG A 76 -5.40 3.40 -6.85
N ARG A 77 -5.16 4.60 -7.36
CA ARG A 77 -5.03 5.80 -6.53
C ARG A 77 -6.41 6.31 -6.12
N VAL A 78 -6.52 6.71 -4.87
CA VAL A 78 -7.70 7.36 -4.30
C VAL A 78 -7.25 8.70 -3.73
N ARG A 79 -7.84 9.76 -4.29
CA ARG A 79 -7.67 11.16 -3.85
C ARG A 79 -8.94 11.63 -3.16
#